data_AF-A0A497M113-F1
#
_entry.id   AF-A0A497M113-F1
#
_cell.length_a   1.000
_cell.length_b   1.000
_cell.length_c   1.000
_cell.angle_alpha   90.00
_cell.angle_beta   90.00
_cell.angle_gamma   90.00
#
_symmetry.space_group_name_H-M   'P 1'
#
loop_
_entity.id
_entity.type
_entity.pdbx_description
1 polymer ?
#
loop_
_entity_poly.entity_id
_entity_poly.type
_entity_poly.pdbx_seq_one_letter_code
_entity_poly.pdbx_strand_id
1 'polypeptide(L)'
;MVEQNFVWHLALDREQRDVVMDALRRKLQACRTILQNKWKYGKYTVEKAKRESEVCEWLLKTLGWKEGKKEVVVTKKEKTIDERVKNLEMKVANMEIILKKLVAYHEGDIK
;
A
#
# COMPACT_ATOMS: atom_id res chain seq x y z
N MET A 1 -20.15 21.44 -29.14
CA MET A 1 -20.30 20.80 -27.82
C MET A 1 -18.92 20.73 -27.22
N VAL A 2 -18.67 21.51 -26.16
CA VAL A 2 -17.36 21.52 -25.49
C VAL A 2 -17.32 20.27 -24.63
N GLU A 3 -16.55 19.26 -25.04
CA GLU A 3 -16.19 18.15 -24.17
C GLU A 3 -15.46 18.74 -22.96
N GLN A 4 -16.18 18.84 -21.84
CA GLN A 4 -15.61 19.15 -20.55
C GLN A 4 -14.68 18.01 -20.17
N ASN A 5 -13.42 18.09 -20.62
CA ASN A 5 -12.33 17.35 -20.03
C ASN A 5 -12.28 17.75 -18.56
N PHE A 6 -12.85 16.89 -17.70
CA PHE A 6 -12.64 16.91 -16.26
C PHE A 6 -11.15 16.64 -16.02
N VAL A 7 -10.34 17.69 -16.15
CA VAL A 7 -8.99 17.72 -15.63
C VAL A 7 -9.19 17.68 -14.13
N TRP A 8 -8.99 16.52 -13.53
CA TRP A 8 -8.85 16.43 -12.09
C TRP A 8 -7.76 17.42 -11.71
N HIS A 9 -8.15 18.57 -11.18
CA HIS A 9 -7.27 19.42 -10.39
C HIS A 9 -7.03 18.72 -9.05
N LEU A 10 -6.53 17.49 -9.11
CA LEU A 10 -5.73 16.92 -8.06
C LEU A 10 -4.42 17.69 -8.14
N ALA A 11 -4.44 18.91 -7.59
CA ALA A 11 -3.24 19.63 -7.16
C ALA A 11 -2.66 18.84 -5.98
N LEU A 12 -2.25 17.61 -6.26
CA LEU A 12 -1.49 16.78 -5.35
C LEU A 12 -0.08 17.34 -5.41
N ASP A 13 0.46 17.67 -4.25
CA ASP A 13 1.88 17.92 -4.10
C ASP A 13 2.66 16.70 -4.63
N ARG A 14 3.90 16.91 -5.09
CA ARG A 14 4.72 15.83 -5.68
C ARG A 14 4.73 14.57 -4.81
N GLU A 15 4.87 14.72 -3.50
CA GLU A 15 4.86 13.61 -2.54
C GLU A 15 3.53 12.85 -2.53
N GLN A 16 2.40 13.57 -2.57
CA GLN A 16 1.07 12.96 -2.60
C GLN A 16 0.82 12.23 -3.92
N ARG A 17 1.31 12.79 -5.04
CA ARG A 17 1.26 12.13 -6.34
C ARG A 17 2.06 10.83 -6.34
N ASP A 18 3.26 10.82 -5.76
CA ASP A 18 4.10 9.63 -5.67
C ASP A 18 3.45 8.56 -4.79
N VAL A 19 2.86 8.94 -3.65
CA VAL A 19 2.11 8.02 -2.78
C VAL A 19 0.91 7.42 -3.52
N VAL A 20 0.16 8.23 -4.28
CA VAL A 20 -0.98 7.75 -5.07
C VAL A 20 -0.52 6.82 -6.19
N MET A 21 0.56 7.16 -6.91
CA MET A 21 1.12 6.28 -7.94
C MET A 21 1.60 4.95 -7.35
N ASP A 22 2.27 4.97 -6.20
CA ASP A 22 2.75 3.75 -5.53
C ASP A 22 1.58 2.87 -5.06
N ALA A 23 0.52 3.47 -4.52
CA ALA A 23 -0.69 2.74 -4.13
C ALA A 23 -1.36 2.08 -5.34
N LEU A 24 -1.51 2.82 -6.45
CA LEU A 24 -2.07 2.33 -7.70
C LEU A 24 -1.22 1.21 -8.32
N ARG A 25 0.12 1.33 -8.27
CA ARG A 25 1.04 0.27 -8.74
C ARG A 25 0.89 -1.02 -7.94
N ARG A 26 0.86 -0.93 -6.61
CA ARG A 26 0.66 -2.11 -5.74
C ARG A 26 -0.69 -2.77 -5.99
N LYS A 27 -1.75 -1.96 -6.13
CA LYS A 27 -3.09 -2.44 -6.44
C LYS A 27 -3.14 -3.13 -7.80
N LEU A 28 -2.54 -2.53 -8.83
CA LEU A 28 -2.42 -3.11 -10.17
C LEU A 28 -1.65 -4.45 -10.13
N GLN A 29 -0.55 -4.52 -9.38
CA GLN A 29 0.21 -5.76 -9.21
C GLN A 29 -0.64 -6.86 -8.56
N ALA A 30 -1.37 -6.55 -7.49
CA ALA A 30 -2.28 -7.50 -6.85
C ALA A 30 -3.36 -8.02 -7.82
N CYS A 31 -3.96 -7.12 -8.60
CA CYS A 31 -4.92 -7.50 -9.64
C CYS A 31 -4.29 -8.41 -10.70
N ARG A 32 -3.07 -8.09 -11.17
CA ARG A 32 -2.32 -8.93 -12.13
C ARG A 32 -2.03 -10.31 -11.54
N THR A 33 -1.66 -10.42 -10.26
CA THR A 33 -1.45 -11.71 -9.59
C THR A 33 -2.73 -12.55 -9.50
N ILE A 34 -3.87 -11.92 -9.20
CA ILE A 34 -5.18 -12.59 -9.19
C ILE A 34 -5.53 -13.09 -10.60
N LEU A 35 -5.32 -12.24 -11.62
CA LEU A 35 -5.60 -12.58 -13.02
C LEU A 35 -4.63 -13.64 -13.59
N GLN A 36 -3.43 -13.79 -13.04
CA GLN A 36 -2.53 -14.90 -13.39
C GLN A 36 -2.93 -16.21 -12.71
N ASN A 37 -3.50 -16.13 -11.50
CA ASN A 37 -3.87 -17.29 -10.69
C ASN A 37 -5.40 -17.46 -10.59
N LYS A 38 -6.14 -17.24 -11.68
CA LYS A 38 -7.63 -17.22 -11.66
C LYS A 38 -8.25 -18.46 -11.04
N TRP A 39 -7.60 -19.62 -11.17
CA TRP A 39 -8.04 -20.90 -10.61
C TRP A 39 -8.07 -20.93 -9.07
N LYS A 40 -7.32 -20.05 -8.39
CA LYS A 40 -7.31 -19.93 -6.91
C LYS A 40 -8.45 -19.06 -6.37
N TYR A 41 -9.12 -18.29 -7.22
CA TYR A 41 -10.05 -17.24 -6.80
C TYR A 41 -11.44 -17.45 -7.40
N GLY A 42 -12.47 -17.01 -6.66
CA GLY A 42 -13.85 -17.05 -7.16
C GLY A 42 -14.08 -16.14 -8.38
N LYS A 43 -15.07 -16.48 -9.20
CA LYS A 43 -15.45 -15.73 -10.42
C LYS A 43 -15.62 -14.22 -10.16
N TYR A 44 -16.30 -13.86 -9.07
CA TYR A 44 -16.48 -12.48 -8.65
C TYR A 44 -15.15 -11.74 -8.41
N THR A 45 -14.20 -12.38 -7.70
CA THR A 45 -12.89 -11.79 -7.39
C THR A 45 -12.07 -11.59 -8.66
N VAL A 46 -12.14 -12.52 -9.62
CA VAL A 46 -11.46 -12.41 -10.91
C VAL A 46 -12.04 -11.25 -11.75
N GLU A 47 -13.37 -11.14 -11.82
CA GLU A 47 -14.03 -10.03 -12.54
C GLU A 47 -13.78 -8.68 -11.89
N LYS A 48 -13.75 -8.63 -10.56
CA LYS A 48 -13.37 -7.42 -9.81
C LYS A 48 -11.93 -7.03 -10.08
N ALA A 49 -10.99 -7.98 -10.04
CA ALA A 49 -9.58 -7.73 -10.34
C ALA A 49 -9.37 -7.22 -11.77
N LYS A 50 -10.15 -7.72 -12.75
CA LYS A 50 -10.13 -7.22 -14.13
C LYS A 50 -10.52 -5.74 -14.21
N ARG A 51 -11.69 -5.39 -13.68
CA ARG A 51 -12.18 -4.00 -13.65
C ARG A 51 -11.22 -3.06 -12.91
N GLU A 52 -10.75 -3.49 -11.73
CA GLU A 52 -9.82 -2.69 -10.94
C GLU A 52 -8.46 -2.52 -11.62
N SER A 53 -7.96 -3.51 -12.37
CA SER A 53 -6.73 -3.37 -13.15
C SER A 53 -6.85 -2.33 -14.26
N GLU A 54 -7.96 -2.31 -14.99
CA GLU A 54 -8.22 -1.34 -16.07
C GLU A 54 -8.27 0.09 -15.51
N VAL A 55 -8.95 0.28 -14.37
CA VAL A 55 -9.01 1.58 -13.68
C VAL A 55 -7.64 2.03 -13.17
N CYS A 56 -6.87 1.12 -12.57
CA CYS A 56 -5.53 1.45 -12.08
C CYS A 56 -4.57 1.83 -13.21
N GLU A 57 -4.61 1.11 -14.34
CA GLU A 57 -3.80 1.45 -15.51
C GLU A 57 -4.19 2.79 -16.11
N TRP A 58 -5.50 3.09 -16.18
CA TRP A 58 -5.98 4.38 -16.64
C TRP A 58 -5.52 5.53 -15.72
N LEU A 59 -5.68 5.40 -14.40
CA LEU A 59 -5.25 6.40 -13.44
C LEU A 59 -3.73 6.64 -13.47
N LEU A 60 -2.94 5.57 -13.58
CA LEU A 60 -1.49 5.68 -13.69
C LEU A 60 -1.06 6.42 -14.96
N LYS A 61 -1.71 6.14 -16.11
CA LYS A 61 -1.45 6.88 -17.35
C LYS A 61 -1.78 8.36 -17.22
N THR A 62 -2.91 8.69 -16.59
CA THR A 62 -3.32 10.08 -16.31
C THR A 62 -2.31 10.80 -15.40
N LEU A 63 -1.71 10.08 -14.46
CA LEU A 63 -0.65 10.58 -13.59
C LEU A 63 0.74 10.58 -14.26
N GLY A 64 0.84 10.38 -15.57
CA GLY A 64 2.09 10.48 -16.33
C GLY A 64 3.03 9.29 -16.15
N TRP A 65 2.52 8.14 -15.66
CA TRP A 65 3.30 6.91 -15.59
C TRP A 65 3.57 6.38 -17.00
N LYS A 66 4.85 6.35 -17.39
CA LYS A 66 5.32 5.58 -18.55
C LYS A 66 5.77 4.22 -18.07
N GLU A 67 5.23 3.16 -18.66
CA GLU A 67 5.58 1.77 -18.32
C GLU A 67 7.05 1.52 -18.69
N GLY A 68 7.96 1.80 -17.74
CA GLY A 68 9.36 1.41 -17.84
C GLY A 68 9.43 -0.12 -17.90
N LYS A 69 10.22 -0.65 -18.84
CA LYS A 69 10.48 -2.09 -19.02
C LYS A 69 10.52 -2.79 -17.66
N LYS A 70 9.55 -3.69 -17.43
CA LYS A 70 9.41 -4.59 -16.27
C LYS A 70 10.59 -4.51 -15.30
N GLU A 71 10.64 -3.47 -14.49
CA GLU A 71 11.46 -3.54 -13.29
C GLU A 71 10.76 -4.55 -12.41
N VAL A 72 11.49 -5.62 -12.10
CA VAL A 72 11.10 -6.59 -11.10
C VAL A 72 10.94 -5.79 -9.82
N VAL A 73 9.71 -5.37 -9.54
CA VAL A 73 9.31 -4.90 -8.22
C VAL A 73 9.52 -6.12 -7.35
N VAL A 74 10.67 -6.16 -6.67
CA VAL A 74 10.94 -7.08 -5.59
C VAL A 74 9.79 -6.86 -4.63
N THR A 75 8.81 -7.75 -4.66
CA THR A 75 7.84 -7.90 -3.59
C THR A 75 8.71 -8.08 -2.35
N LYS A 76 8.85 -7.01 -1.55
CA LYS A 76 9.31 -7.15 -0.17
C LYS A 76 8.41 -8.24 0.38
N LYS A 77 9.00 -9.42 0.62
CA LYS A 77 8.29 -10.60 1.10
C LYS A 77 7.30 -10.12 2.15
N GLU A 78 6.02 -10.40 1.93
CA GLU A 78 5.04 -10.19 2.99
C GLU A 78 5.61 -10.89 4.22
N LYS A 79 5.86 -10.11 5.27
CA LYS A 79 6.35 -10.66 6.52
C LYS A 79 5.39 -11.78 6.89
N THR A 80 5.90 -12.98 7.11
CA THR A 80 5.06 -14.11 7.51
C THR A 80 4.28 -13.73 8.77
N ILE A 81 3.17 -14.43 9.04
CA ILE A 81 2.39 -14.20 10.25
C ILE A 81 3.32 -14.22 11.48
N ASP A 82 4.29 -15.13 11.51
CA ASP A 82 5.30 -15.25 12.58
C ASP A 82 6.18 -14.00 12.71
N GLU A 83 6.68 -13.44 11.61
CA GLU A 83 7.47 -12.20 11.63
C GLU A 83 6.63 -10.99 12.09
N ARG A 84 5.33 -10.99 11.79
CA ARG A 84 4.40 -9.95 12.27
C ARG A 84 4.13 -10.11 13.76
N VAL A 85 3.95 -11.34 14.25
CA VAL A 85 3.77 -11.65 15.67
C VAL A 85 5.01 -11.23 16.46
N LYS A 86 6.21 -11.65 16.03
CA LYS A 86 7.47 -11.26 16.68
C LYS A 86 7.68 -9.75 16.75
N ASN A 87 7.28 -9.03 15.70
CA ASN A 87 7.36 -7.57 15.67
C ASN A 87 6.34 -6.91 16.62
N LEU A 88 5.15 -7.50 16.78
CA LEU A 88 4.17 -7.05 17.76
C LEU A 88 4.65 -7.33 19.19
N GLU A 89 5.21 -8.50 19.46
CA GLU A 89 5.81 -8.86 20.76
C GLU A 89 6.91 -7.86 21.16
N MET A 90 7.83 -7.55 20.23
CA MET A 90 8.87 -6.53 20.46
C MET A 90 8.29 -5.15 20.77
N LYS A 91 7.21 -4.75 20.09
CA LYS A 91 6.54 -3.46 20.35
C LYS A 91 5.86 -3.44 21.71
N VAL A 92 5.23 -4.53 22.13
CA VAL A 92 4.63 -4.67 23.46
C VAL A 92 5.71 -4.58 24.53
N ALA A 93 6.81 -5.30 24.39
CA ALA A 93 7.94 -5.21 25.33
C ALA A 93 8.52 -3.79 25.42
N ASN A 94 8.64 -3.09 24.29
CA ASN A 94 9.07 -1.69 24.28
C ASN A 94 8.06 -0.76 24.99
N MET A 95 6.76 -0.99 24.81
CA MET A 95 5.72 -0.22 25.52
C MET A 95 5.77 -0.46 27.03
N GLU A 96 6.02 -1.69 27.49
CA GLU A 96 6.21 -1.98 28.92
C GLU A 96 7.42 -1.25 29.51
N ILE A 97 8.53 -1.17 28.78
CA ILE A 97 9.71 -0.41 29.21
C ILE A 97 9.39 1.08 29.32
N ILE A 98 8.68 1.64 28.34
CA ILE A 98 8.26 3.05 28.35
C ILE A 98 7.34 3.32 29.54
N LEU A 99 6.36 2.46 29.79
CA LEU A 99 5.46 2.56 30.94
C LEU A 99 6.22 2.50 32.27
N LYS A 100 7.16 1.56 32.44
CA LYS A 100 7.99 1.50 33.65
C LYS A 100 8.81 2.76 33.86
N LYS A 101 9.38 3.33 32.79
CA LYS A 101 10.10 4.61 32.86
C LYS A 101 9.19 5.78 33.21
N LEU A 102 7.98 5.82 32.66
CA LEU A 102 6.99 6.86 32.96
C LEU A 102 6.49 6.78 34.40
N VAL A 103 6.23 5.57 34.90
CA VAL A 103 5.86 5.34 36.31
C VAL A 103 7.00 5.78 37.22
N ALA A 104 8.23 5.33 36.97
CA ALA A 104 9.39 5.74 37.75
C ALA A 104 9.67 7.26 37.70
N TYR A 105 9.39 7.92 36.57
CA TYR A 105 9.45 9.38 36.45
C TYR A 105 8.37 10.06 37.30
N HIS A 106 7.15 9.52 37.29
CA HIS A 106 6.03 10.07 38.07
C HIS A 106 6.18 9.84 39.58
N GLU A 107 6.75 8.71 39.98
CA GLU A 107 7.07 8.36 41.37
C GLU A 107 8.30 9.11 41.91
N GLY A 108 9.02 9.85 41.04
CA GLY A 108 10.18 10.67 41.41
C GLY A 108 11.50 9.91 41.52
N ASP A 109 11.53 8.63 41.11
CA ASP A 109 12.70 7.76 41.13
C ASP A 109 13.68 8.04 39.99
N ILE A 110 13.24 8.71 38.93
CA ILE A 110 14.08 9.13 37.80
C ILE A 110 13.77 10.61 37.51
N LYS A 111 14.76 11.49 37.63
CA LYS A 111 14.65 12.92 37.26
C LYS A 111 14.74 13.14 35.75
#